data_AF-A0A1G3ZE34-F1
#
_entry.id   AF-A0A1G3ZE34-F1
#
_cell.length_a   1.000
_cell.length_b   1.000
_cell.length_c   1.000
_cell.angle_alpha   90.00
_cell.angle_beta   90.00
_cell.angle_gamma   90.00
#
_symmetry.space_group_name_H-M   'P 1'
#
loop_
_entity.id
_entity.type
_entity.pdbx_description
1 polymer ?
#
loop_
_entity_poly.entity_id
_entity_poly.type
_entity_poly.pdbx_seq_one_letter_code
_entity_poly.pdbx_strand_id
1 'polypeptide(L)' 'MNRIKLEGNLATAQQETKVTIKDLLESGAHFGHQTRRWNPKMKRFIFEERNGIYIIDLAKTLQQIRT' A
#
# COMPACT_ATOMS: atom_id res chain seq x y z
N MET A 1 -29.49 -30.12 -30.38
CA MET A 1 -29.08 -28.85 -31.04
C MET A 1 -28.44 -27.98 -29.97
N ASN A 2 -27.13 -27.77 -30.04
CA ASN A 2 -26.34 -27.01 -29.06
C ASN A 2 -25.41 -26.04 -29.83
N ARG A 3 -25.02 -24.93 -29.20
CA ARG A 3 -24.38 -23.70 -29.73
C ARG A 3 -25.45 -22.72 -30.24
N ILE A 4 -25.53 -21.51 -29.71
CA ILE A 4 -24.52 -20.46 -29.90
C ILE A 4 -24.36 -19.64 -28.60
N LYS A 5 -23.14 -19.59 -28.04
CA LYS A 5 -22.71 -18.51 -27.15
C LYS A 5 -22.22 -17.37 -28.04
N LEU A 6 -22.94 -16.25 -28.08
CA LEU A 6 -22.45 -14.99 -28.64
C LEU A 6 -23.00 -13.86 -27.78
N GLU A 7 -22.27 -13.51 -26.73
CA GLU A 7 -22.24 -12.15 -26.18
C GLU A 7 -20.81 -11.93 -25.73
N GLY A 8 -19.94 -11.69 -26.71
CA GLY A 8 -18.71 -10.96 -26.44
C GLY A 8 -19.07 -9.48 -26.47
N ASN A 9 -18.80 -8.76 -25.38
CA ASN A 9 -18.28 -7.41 -25.54
C ASN A 9 -17.55 -6.91 -24.29
N LEU A 10 -16.26 -6.69 -24.53
CA LEU A 10 -15.50 -5.49 -24.23
C LEU A 10 -15.34 -5.06 -22.77
N ALA A 11 -14.07 -5.03 -22.40
CA ALA A 11 -13.47 -4.00 -21.58
C ALA A 11 -14.02 -3.91 -20.15
N THR A 12 -13.45 -4.73 -19.28
CA THR A 12 -13.08 -4.22 -17.95
C THR A 12 -11.55 -4.20 -17.85
N ALA A 13 -10.92 -3.50 -18.79
CA ALA A 13 -9.60 -2.92 -18.57
C ALA A 13 -9.78 -1.70 -17.65
N GLN A 14 -10.18 -1.96 -16.41
CA GLN A 14 -10.03 -1.03 -15.31
C GLN A 14 -9.13 -1.72 -14.30
N GLN A 15 -7.85 -1.82 -14.65
CA GLN A 15 -6.83 -1.80 -13.60
C GLN A 15 -6.88 -0.38 -13.03
N GLU A 16 -7.82 -0.11 -12.13
CA GLU A 16 -7.57 0.90 -11.11
C GLU A 16 -6.26 0.46 -10.46
N THR A 17 -5.18 1.21 -10.64
CA THR A 17 -3.92 0.98 -9.94
C THR A 17 -4.12 1.34 -8.47
N LYS A 18 -4.97 0.58 -7.79
CA LYS A 18 -5.23 0.67 -6.37
C LYS A 18 -4.02 0.05 -5.69
N VAL A 19 -3.09 0.91 -5.30
CA VAL A 19 -1.96 0.54 -4.45
C VAL A 19 -2.49 -0.31 -3.28
N THR A 20 -1.86 -1.46 -3.05
CA THR A 20 -2.17 -2.37 -1.94
C THR A 20 -1.09 -2.27 -0.86
N ILE A 21 -1.38 -2.78 0.35
CA ILE A 21 -0.38 -2.87 1.43
C ILE A 21 0.81 -3.74 0.99
N LYS A 22 0.53 -4.81 0.23
CA LYS A 22 1.55 -5.72 -0.28
C LYS A 22 2.52 -4.98 -1.19
N ASP A 23 2.03 -4.13 -2.08
CA ASP A 23 2.89 -3.33 -2.97
C ASP A 23 3.76 -2.33 -2.18
N LEU A 24 3.21 -1.72 -1.12
CA LEU A 24 3.96 -0.83 -0.23
C LEU A 24 5.01 -1.58 0.62
N LEU A 25 4.72 -2.83 0.98
CA LEU A 25 5.66 -3.67 1.71
C LEU A 25 6.83 -4.08 0.81
N GLU A 26 6.53 -4.58 -0.39
CA GLU A 26 7.52 -5.03 -1.38
C GLU A 26 8.40 -3.89 -1.90
N SER A 27 7.85 -2.67 -2.01
CA SER A 27 8.63 -1.48 -2.36
C SER A 27 9.50 -0.93 -1.22
N GLY A 28 9.34 -1.44 0.01
CA GLY A 28 10.12 -0.98 1.18
C GLY A 28 9.62 0.34 1.78
N ALA A 29 8.41 0.81 1.45
CA ALA A 29 7.86 2.08 1.94
C ALA A 29 7.62 2.13 3.46
N HIS A 30 7.70 0.98 4.14
CA HIS A 30 7.54 0.85 5.59
C HIS A 30 8.82 1.23 6.37
N PHE A 31 9.98 1.35 5.73
CA PHE A 31 11.20 1.77 6.41
C PHE A 31 11.19 3.27 6.69
N GLY A 32 11.17 3.63 7.97
CA GLY A 32 11.27 5.00 8.44
C GLY A 32 12.70 5.43 8.73
N HIS A 33 12.82 6.44 9.60
CA HIS A 33 14.12 7.00 9.99
C HIS A 33 14.74 6.23 11.16
N GLN A 34 16.05 6.39 11.34
CA GLN A 34 16.76 5.92 12.52
C GLN A 34 16.19 6.57 13.79
N THR A 35 16.08 5.79 14.87
CA THR A 35 15.46 6.25 16.13
C THR A 35 16.25 7.34 16.84
N ARG A 36 17.52 7.51 16.50
CA ARG A 36 18.37 8.62 16.97
C ARG A 36 18.17 9.93 16.20
N ARG A 37 17.71 9.89 14.95
CA ARG A 37 17.61 11.05 14.04
C ARG A 37 16.27 11.03 13.32
N TRP A 38 15.22 11.30 14.08
CA TRP A 38 13.85 11.34 13.59
C TRP A 38 13.14 12.62 14.02
N ASN A 39 12.07 12.96 13.31
CA ASN A 39 11.22 14.10 13.66
C ASN A 39 10.07 13.63 14.58
N PRO A 40 9.93 14.16 15.81
CA PRO A 40 8.87 13.78 16.74
C PRO A 40 7.44 13.84 16.17
N LYS A 41 7.19 14.70 15.17
CA LYS A 41 5.89 14.81 14.49
C LYS A 41 5.50 13.53 13.74
N MET A 42 6.46 12.65 13.43
CA MET A 42 6.22 11.36 12.78
C MET A 42 5.60 10.31 13.72
N LYS A 43 5.55 10.55 15.03
CA LYS A 43 5.14 9.56 16.04
C LYS A 43 3.79 8.89 15.73
N ARG A 44 2.84 9.65 15.15
CA ARG A 44 1.51 9.15 14.79
C ARG A 44 1.49 8.10 13.67
N PHE A 45 2.55 8.05 12.86
CA PHE A 45 2.69 7.13 11.72
C PHE A 45 3.61 5.94 12.01
N ILE A 46 4.28 5.92 13.16
CA ILE A 46 5.17 4.83 13.55
C ILE A 46 4.32 3.65 14.04
N PHE A 47 4.61 2.46 13.52
CA PHE A 47 4.06 1.19 13.98
C PHE A 47 4.90 0.65 15.14
N GLU A 48 6.20 0.45 14.92
CA GLU A 48 7.14 -0.05 15.92
C GLU A 48 8.59 0.42 15.64
N GLU A 49 9.51 0.07 16.52
CA GLU A 49 10.95 0.21 16.30
C GLU A 49 11.58 -1.17 16.17
N ARG A 50 12.42 -1.37 15.14
CA ARG A 50 13.19 -2.60 14.96
C ARG A 50 14.62 -2.27 14.55
N ASN A 51 15.59 -2.78 15.30
CA ASN A 51 17.02 -2.57 15.06
C ASN A 51 17.42 -1.08 14.92
N GLY A 52 16.82 -0.19 15.72
CA GLY A 52 17.12 1.24 15.68
C GLY A 52 16.53 1.99 14.48
N ILE A 53 15.60 1.38 13.74
CA ILE A 53 14.84 2.01 12.65
C ILE A 53 13.36 1.98 13.03
N TYR A 54 12.67 3.11 12.86
CA TYR A 54 11.22 3.13 12.99
C TYR A 54 10.56 2.49 11.77
N ILE A 55 9.62 1.59 11.99
CA ILE A 55 8.75 1.02 10.97
C ILE A 55 7.47 1.85 10.90
N ILE A 56 7.05 2.20 9.70
CA ILE A 56 5.87 3.01 9.41
C ILE A 56 4.65 2.10 9.23
N ASP A 57 3.52 2.53 9.78
CA ASP A 57 2.23 1.88 9.63
C ASP A 57 1.68 2.06 8.20
N LEU A 58 1.80 1.02 7.39
CA LEU A 58 1.32 1.02 6.00
C LEU A 58 -0.21 1.10 5.88
N ALA A 59 -0.98 0.69 6.90
CA ALA A 59 -2.44 0.80 6.86
C ALA A 59 -2.86 2.28 6.93
N LYS A 60 -2.22 3.06 7.80
CA LYS A 60 -2.40 4.51 7.85
C LYS A 60 -1.96 5.18 6.55
N THR A 61 -0.81 4.79 6.00
CA THR A 61 -0.33 5.30 4.71
C THR A 61 -1.32 5.03 3.58
N LEU A 62 -1.87 3.82 3.52
CA LEU A 62 -2.87 3.44 2.52
C LEU A 62 -4.16 4.28 2.64
N GLN A 63 -4.61 4.55 3.86
CA GLN A 63 -5.76 5.41 4.10
C GLN A 63 -5.50 6.83 3.57
N GLN A 64 -4.30 7.37 3.79
CA GLN A 64 -3.92 8.69 3.27
C GLN A 64 -3.81 8.73 1.75
N ILE A 65 -3.37 7.65 1.09
CA ILE A 65 -3.29 7.58 -0.39
C ILE A 65 -4.68 7.54 -1.04
N ARG A 66 -5.67 6.95 -0.34
CA ARG A 66 -7.03 6.76 -0.84
C ARG A 66 -7.98 7.94 -0.56
N THR A 67 -7.53 8.90 0.25
CA THR A 67 -8.28 10.09 0.63
C THR A 67 -7.96 11.22 -0.34
#